data_AF-A0A090Z9Y3-F1
#
_entry.id   AF-A0A090Z9Y3-F1
#
_cell.length_a   1.000
_cell.length_b   1.000
_cell.length_c   1.000
_cell.angle_alpha   90.00
_cell.angle_beta   90.00
_cell.angle_gamma   90.00
#
_symmetry.space_group_name_H-M   'P 1'
#
loop_
_entity.id
_entity.type
_entity.pdbx_description
1 polymer ?
#
loop_
_entity_poly.entity_id
_entity_poly.type
_entity_poly.pdbx_seq_one_letter_code
_entity_poly.pdbx_strand_id
1 'polypeptide(L)' 'MKVGPTVAITFVVCLIILYQWPKMNHYPKKDKFVFVSLTAIGWTLAILLNHFPDIPGPNTLIQVIFEPLEKILPK' A
#
# COMPACT_ATOMS: atom_id res chain seq x y z
N MET A 1 7.38 17.54 -1.82
CA MET A 1 7.97 16.24 -1.46
C MET A 1 7.66 15.95 0.01
N LYS A 2 6.69 15.07 0.30
CA LYS A 2 6.30 14.74 1.69
C LYS A 2 7.29 13.71 2.25
N VAL A 3 8.44 14.18 2.76
CA VAL A 3 9.53 13.33 3.25
C VAL A 3 9.24 12.75 4.64
N GLY A 4 8.53 13.49 5.49
CA GLY A 4 8.16 13.06 6.84
C GLY A 4 7.38 11.74 6.89
N PRO A 5 6.27 11.59 6.15
CA PRO A 5 5.49 10.36 6.14
C PRO A 5 6.28 9.14 5.64
N THR A 6 7.12 9.31 4.60
CA THR A 6 7.94 8.23 4.07
C THR A 6 8.91 7.67 5.11
N VAL A 7 9.54 8.55 5.91
CA VAL A 7 10.47 8.13 6.97
C VAL A 7 9.72 7.40 8.08
N ALA A 8 8.53 7.86 8.46
CA ALA A 8 7.70 7.18 9.45
C ALA A 8 7.26 5.78 8.98
N ILE A 9 6.84 5.64 7.72
CA ILE A 9 6.44 4.36 7.13
C ILE A 9 7.62 3.37 7.15
N THR A 10 8.80 3.80 6.69
CA THR A 10 10.00 2.94 6.70
C THR A 10 10.41 2.55 8.11
N PHE A 11 10.33 3.48 9.07
CA PHE A 11 10.62 3.19 10.48
C PHE A 11 9.68 2.12 11.07
N VAL A 12 8.38 2.24 10.81
CA VAL A 12 7.38 1.24 11.23
C VAL A 12 7.64 -0.12 10.57
N VAL A 13 7.96 -0.14 9.28
CA VAL A 13 8.30 -1.40 8.57
C VAL A 13 9.55 -2.05 9.18
N CYS A 14 10.59 -1.27 9.50
CA CYS A 14 11.77 -1.78 10.19
C CYS A 14 11.42 -2.39 11.57
N LEU A 15 10.55 -1.75 12.34
CA LEU A 15 10.08 -2.27 13.63
C LEU A 15 9.31 -3.59 13.47
N ILE A 16 8.43 -3.68 12.47
CA ILE A 16 7.68 -4.91 12.17
C ILE A 16 8.64 -6.05 11.82
N ILE A 17 9.63 -5.78 10.98
CA ILE A 17 10.65 -6.77 10.59
C ILE A 17 11.46 -7.19 11.82
N LEU A 18 12.00 -6.24 12.61
CA LEU A 18 12.79 -6.54 13.82
C LEU A 18 12.01 -7.36 14.85
N TYR A 19 10.72 -7.11 15.02
CA TYR A 19 9.87 -7.86 15.95
C TYR A 19 9.48 -9.24 15.41
N GLN A 20 9.16 -9.36 14.12
CA GLN A 20 8.82 -10.66 13.52
C GLN A 20 10.02 -11.56 13.28
N TRP A 21 11.20 -11.02 12.98
CA TRP A 21 12.41 -11.79 12.66
C TRP A 21 12.79 -12.85 13.73
N PRO A 22 12.84 -12.54 15.03
CA PRO A 22 13.14 -13.54 16.06
C PRO A 22 12.02 -14.58 16.17
N LYS A 23 10.76 -14.17 16.00
CA LYS A 23 9.59 -15.06 16.07
C LYS A 23 9.51 -16.01 14.87
N MET A 24 9.96 -15.55 13.71
CA MET A 24 10.05 -16.33 12.47
C MET A 24 11.24 -17.28 12.43
N ASN A 25 12.18 -17.18 13.36
CA ASN A 25 13.32 -18.10 13.39
C ASN A 25 12.91 -19.54 13.71
N HIS A 26 11.70 -19.74 14.26
CA HIS A 26 11.12 -21.05 14.50
C HIS A 26 10.43 -21.65 13.27
N TYR A 27 10.12 -20.84 12.25
CA TYR A 27 9.35 -21.25 11.07
C TYR A 27 10.26 -21.59 9.87
N PRO A 28 9.80 -22.48 8.97
CA PRO A 28 10.55 -22.84 7.76
C PRO A 28 10.84 -21.62 6.88
N LYS A 29 11.96 -21.67 6.14
CA LYS A 29 12.44 -20.56 5.27
C LYS A 29 11.39 -20.04 4.27
N LYS A 30 10.40 -20.87 3.92
CA LYS A 30 9.28 -20.52 3.03
C LYS A 30 8.39 -19.43 3.63
N ASP A 31 8.10 -19.51 4.92
CA ASP A 31 7.22 -18.55 5.61
C ASP A 31 7.90 -17.19 5.78
N LYS A 32 9.23 -17.20 5.97
CA LYS A 32 10.06 -15.97 5.94
C LYS A 32 9.95 -15.26 4.59
N PHE A 33 9.92 -16.00 3.49
CA PHE A 33 9.79 -15.41 2.15
C PHE A 33 8.42 -14.76 1.92
N VAL A 34 7.34 -15.41 2.37
CA VAL A 34 5.98 -14.86 2.29
C VAL A 34 5.85 -13.57 3.11
N PHE A 35 6.44 -13.51 4.30
CA PHE A 35 6.40 -12.29 5.10
C PHE A 35 7.20 -11.15 4.50
N VAL A 36 8.40 -11.42 3.98
CA VAL A 36 9.21 -10.40 3.31
C VAL A 36 8.48 -9.88 2.07
N SER A 37 7.89 -10.77 1.25
CA SER A 37 7.16 -10.35 0.06
C SER A 37 5.91 -9.53 0.40
N LEU A 38 5.11 -9.97 1.38
CA LEU A 38 3.91 -9.24 1.80
C LEU A 38 4.24 -7.87 2.41
N THR A 39 5.31 -7.81 3.21
CA THR A 39 5.80 -6.56 3.79
C THR A 39 6.33 -5.61 2.71
N ALA A 40 7.07 -6.13 1.72
CA ALA A 40 7.57 -5.34 0.61
C ALA A 40 6.44 -4.80 -0.28
N ILE A 41 5.40 -5.60 -0.53
CA ILE A 41 4.19 -5.15 -1.25
C ILE A 41 3.50 -4.03 -0.48
N GLY A 42 3.25 -4.22 0.83
CA GLY A 42 2.62 -3.19 1.66
C GLY A 42 3.43 -1.90 1.76
N TRP A 43 4.75 -2.00 1.89
CA TRP A 43 5.66 -0.84 1.90
C TRP A 43 5.65 -0.09 0.57
N THR A 44 5.71 -0.81 -0.55
CA THR A 44 5.61 -0.23 -1.90
C THR A 44 4.28 0.49 -2.08
N LEU A 45 3.17 -0.11 -1.63
CA LEU A 45 1.84 0.47 -1.70
C LEU A 45 1.73 1.75 -0.86
N ALA A 46 2.30 1.76 0.34
CA ALA A 46 2.33 2.92 1.22
C ALA A 46 3.15 4.08 0.62
N ILE A 47 4.30 3.78 -0.01
CA ILE A 47 5.09 4.79 -0.73
C ILE A 47 4.29 5.33 -1.93
N LEU A 48 3.63 4.45 -2.68
CA LEU A 48 2.83 4.82 -3.85
C LEU A 48 1.68 5.76 -3.45
N LEU A 49 0.94 5.44 -2.39
CA LEU A 49 -0.12 6.31 -1.84
C LEU A 49 0.43 7.64 -1.31
N ASN A 50 1.61 7.65 -0.69
CA ASN A 50 2.20 8.88 -0.18
C ASN A 50 2.70 9.80 -1.30
N HIS A 51 3.22 9.24 -2.40
CA HIS A 51 3.72 10.01 -3.54
C HIS A 51 2.61 10.42 -4.51
N PHE A 52 1.58 9.59 -4.64
CA PHE A 52 0.34 9.87 -5.37
C PHE A 52 -0.85 9.89 -4.39
N PRO A 53 -0.98 10.94 -3.56
CA PRO A 53 -2.13 11.09 -2.67
C PRO A 53 -3.44 11.31 -3.44
N ASP A 54 -3.34 11.75 -4.69
CA ASP A 54 -4.45 11.99 -5.61
C ASP A 54 -4.78 10.77 -6.47
N ILE A 55 -4.38 9.54 -6.09
CA ILE A 55 -4.99 8.36 -6.68
C ILE A 55 -6.49 8.50 -6.41
N PRO A 56 -7.32 8.71 -7.46
CA PRO A 56 -8.74 8.94 -7.27
C PRO A 56 -9.26 7.78 -6.44
N GLY A 57 -9.83 8.09 -5.28
CA GLY A 57 -10.41 7.06 -4.42
C GLY A 57 -11.41 6.23 -5.22
N PRO A 58 -11.78 5.02 -4.76
CA PRO A 58 -12.76 4.19 -5.45
C PRO A 58 -14.03 4.99 -5.84
N ASN A 59 -14.42 5.94 -5.00
CA ASN A 59 -15.55 6.84 -5.24
C ASN A 59 -15.32 7.78 -6.45
N THR A 60 -14.11 8.31 -6.61
CA THR A 60 -13.73 9.17 -7.75
C THR A 60 -13.53 8.35 -9.02
N LEU A 61 -13.04 7.10 -8.92
CA LEU A 61 -12.98 6.18 -10.06
C LEU A 61 -14.37 5.83 -10.59
N ILE A 62 -15.32 5.58 -9.68
CA ILE A 62 -16.72 5.39 -10.05
C ILE A 62 -17.25 6.64 -10.77
N GLN A 63 -17.00 7.84 -10.25
CA GLN A 63 -17.40 9.08 -10.94
C GLN A 63 -16.78 9.21 -12.33
N VAL A 64 -15.47 8.95 -12.51
CA VAL A 64 -14.81 9.03 -13.82
C VAL A 64 -15.37 8.02 -14.84
N ILE A 65 -15.78 6.83 -14.38
CA ILE A 65 -16.36 5.79 -15.26
C ILE A 65 -17.84 6.09 -15.58
N PHE A 66 -18.60 6.60 -14.61
CA PHE A 66 -20.04 6.82 -14.74
C PHE A 66 -20.39 8.20 -15.32
N GLU A 67 -19.56 9.23 -15.15
CA GLU A 67 -19.74 10.57 -15.74
C GLU A 67 -19.93 10.56 -17.28
N PRO A 68 -19.14 9.81 -18.08
CA PRO A 68 -19.40 9.70 -19.51
C PRO A 68 -20.69 8.93 -19.81
N LEU A 69 -21.10 8.00 -18.94
CA LEU A 69 -22.32 7.21 -19.10
C LEU A 69 -23.58 8.06 -18.85
N GLU A 70 -23.54 8.96 -17.87
CA GLU A 70 -24.60 9.93 -17.58
C GLU A 70 -24.82 10.92 -18.73
N LYS A 71 -23.76 11.31 -19.45
CA LYS A 71 -23.88 12.17 -20.64
C LYS A 71 -24.51 11.48 -21.85
N ILE A 72 -24.42 10.15 -21.94
CA ILE A 72 -24.95 9.36 -23.06
C ILE A 72 -26.41 8.95 -22.82
N LEU A 73 -26.90 9.05 -21.58
CA LEU A 73 -28.27 8.72 -21.20
C LEU A 73 -29.10 10.01 -21.04
N PRO A 74 -29.67 10.58 -22.12
CA PRO A 74 -30.70 11.59 -21.96
C PRO A 74 -31.93 10.95 -21.30
N LYS A 75 -32.50 11.70 -20.35
CA LYS A 75 -33.67 11.34 -19.55
C LYS A 75 -34.92 11.06 -20.40
#